data_AF-A0A077PR56-F1
#
_entry.id   AF-A0A077PR56-F1
#
_cell.length_a   1.000
_cell.length_b   1.000
_cell.length_c   1.000
_cell.angle_alpha   90.00
_cell.angle_beta   90.00
_cell.angle_gamma   90.00
#
_symmetry.space_group_name_H-M   'P 1'
#
loop_
_entity.id
_entity.type
_entity.pdbx_description
1 polymer ?
#
loop_
_entity_poly.entity_id
_entity_poly.type
_entity_poly.pdbx_seq_one_letter_code
_entity_poly.pdbx_strand_id
1 'polypeptide(L)' 'MRLNEKLKEIEAVEKISLIFSESESPKSWIAISTILNQKEVEKYSTWFVTGKIAPEAGQISPAIAHSGQLTTTFSS' A
#
# COMPACT_ATOMS: atom_id res chain seq x y z
N MET A 1 -3.62 -12.43 3.40
CA MET A 1 -3.30 -11.14 4.03
C MET A 1 -4.58 -10.45 4.42
N ARG A 2 -4.73 -10.09 5.69
CA ARG A 2 -5.84 -9.29 6.20
C ARG A 2 -5.61 -7.81 5.88
N LEU A 3 -6.68 -7.03 5.91
CA LEU A 3 -6.66 -5.60 5.61
C LEU A 3 -5.69 -4.82 6.50
N ASN A 4 -5.70 -5.12 7.80
CA ASN A 4 -4.83 -4.52 8.80
C ASN A 4 -3.34 -4.81 8.53
N GLU A 5 -3.00 -6.02 8.09
CA GLU A 5 -1.64 -6.39 7.70
C GLU A 5 -1.15 -5.54 6.52
N LYS A 6 -1.98 -5.41 5.46
CA LYS A 6 -1.64 -4.57 4.30
C LYS A 6 -1.37 -3.11 4.68
N LEU A 7 -2.16 -2.57 5.60
CA LEU A 7 -2.02 -1.19 6.07
C LEU A 7 -0.75 -1.01 6.89
N LYS A 8 -0.40 -1.99 7.73
CA LYS A 8 0.82 -1.99 8.54
C LYS A 8 2.08 -2.00 7.68
N GLU A 9 2.05 -2.70 6.54
CA GLU A 9 3.15 -2.66 5.57
C GLU A 9 3.32 -1.27 4.94
N ILE A 10 2.23 -0.60 4.56
CA ILE A 10 2.30 0.75 3.99
C ILE A 10 2.83 1.75 5.03
N GLU A 11 2.33 1.67 6.26
CA GLU A 11 2.79 2.49 7.39
C GLU A 11 4.28 2.31 7.66
N ALA A 12 4.78 1.07 7.63
CA ALA A 12 6.20 0.78 7.83
C ALA A 12 7.11 1.42 6.77
N VAL A 13 6.58 1.66 5.56
CA VAL A 13 7.36 2.21 4.43
C VAL A 13 7.26 3.73 4.36
N GLU A 14 6.05 4.27 4.37
CA GLU A 14 5.85 5.72 4.25
C GLU A 14 5.98 6.45 5.60
N LYS A 15 6.13 5.70 6.70
CA LYS A 15 6.27 6.25 8.07
C LYS A 15 5.14 7.20 8.45
N ILE A 16 4.00 7.07 7.77
CA ILE A 16 2.78 7.83 8.02
C ILE A 16 2.13 7.30 9.29
N SER A 17 1.80 8.19 10.22
CA SER A 17 1.07 7.80 11.42
C SER A 17 -0.40 7.61 11.06
N LEU A 18 -0.70 6.45 10.50
CA LEU A 18 -2.08 6.06 10.28
C LEU A 18 -2.60 5.62 11.63
N ILE A 19 -3.39 6.48 12.27
CA ILE A 19 -3.95 6.20 13.59
C ILE A 19 -4.97 5.05 13.44
N PHE A 20 -4.46 3.83 13.44
CA PHE A 20 -5.21 2.60 13.49
C PHE A 20 -5.47 2.30 14.95
N SER A 21 -6.60 2.79 15.47
CA SER A 21 -7.12 2.21 16.70
C SER A 21 -7.31 0.72 16.42
N GLU A 22 -6.56 -0.14 17.13
CA GLU A 22 -6.64 -1.60 17.13
C GLU A 22 -7.98 -2.05 17.76
N SER A 23 -9.07 -1.48 17.28
CA SER A 23 -10.42 -1.84 17.65
C SER A 23 -10.94 -2.70 16.52
N GLU A 24 -11.40 -3.91 16.85
CA GLU A 24 -11.92 -4.93 15.93
C GLU A 24 -13.23 -4.53 15.20
N SER A 25 -13.46 -3.24 15.04
CA SER A 25 -14.57 -2.71 14.26
C SER A 25 -14.24 -2.80 12.76
N PRO A 26 -15.16 -3.23 11.89
CA PRO A 26 -14.94 -3.18 10.45
C PRO A 26 -14.67 -1.73 10.05
N LYS A 27 -13.43 -1.46 9.64
CA LYS A 27 -13.01 -0.12 9.25
C LYS A 27 -13.72 0.25 7.96
N SER A 28 -14.47 1.35 7.97
CA SER A 28 -15.20 1.82 6.80
C SER A 28 -14.25 1.95 5.61
N TRP A 29 -14.63 1.37 4.47
CA TRP A 29 -13.93 1.50 3.19
C TRP A 29 -13.58 2.97 2.87
N ILE A 30 -14.45 3.90 3.27
CA ILE A 30 -14.23 5.34 3.10
C ILE A 30 -12.93 5.81 3.76
N ALA A 31 -12.66 5.41 5.00
CA ALA A 31 -11.42 5.80 5.69
C ALA A 31 -10.18 5.28 4.95
N ILE A 32 -10.26 4.04 4.46
CA ILE A 32 -9.18 3.41 3.69
C ILE A 32 -8.99 4.13 2.36
N SER A 33 -10.07 4.49 1.68
CA SER A 33 -9.99 5.22 0.41
C SER A 33 -9.38 6.61 0.58
N THR A 34 -9.66 7.31 1.68
CA THR A 34 -9.03 8.60 2.00
C THR A 34 -7.53 8.46 2.20
N ILE A 35 -7.10 7.38 2.88
CA ILE A 35 -5.69 7.05 3.08
C ILE A 35 -5.03 6.73 1.73
N LEU A 36 -5.62 5.86 0.93
CA LEU A 36 -5.09 5.47 -0.38
C LEU A 36 -5.08 6.64 -1.38
N ASN A 37 -5.90 7.68 -1.16
CA ASN A 37 -5.89 8.89 -1.98
C ASN A 37 -4.81 9.91 -1.55
N GLN A 38 -4.06 9.63 -0.48
CA GLN A 38 -2.89 10.44 -0.14
C GLN A 38 -1.80 10.23 -1.20
N LYS A 39 -1.14 11.31 -1.62
CA LYS A 39 -0.11 11.28 -2.66
C LYS A 39 1.05 10.32 -2.36
N GLU A 40 1.36 10.14 -1.08
CA GLU A 40 2.36 9.19 -0.57
C GLU A 40 1.88 7.74 -0.64
N VAL A 41 0.58 7.49 -0.52
CA VAL A 41 0.00 6.14 -0.46
C VAL A 41 -0.64 5.69 -1.78
N GLU A 42 -0.93 6.60 -2.69
CA GLU A 42 -1.64 6.36 -3.96
C GLU A 42 -0.98 5.29 -4.82
N LYS A 43 0.36 5.23 -4.80
CA LYS A 43 1.16 4.17 -5.44
C LYS A 43 0.82 2.76 -4.95
N TYR A 44 0.30 2.60 -3.72
CA TYR A 44 -0.09 1.31 -3.17
C TYR A 44 -1.56 0.96 -3.44
N SER A 45 -2.37 1.88 -3.98
CA SER A 45 -3.82 1.69 -4.16
C SER A 45 -4.15 0.42 -4.96
N THR A 46 -3.51 0.22 -6.12
CA THR A 46 -3.76 -0.98 -6.94
C THR A 46 -3.30 -2.26 -6.27
N TRP A 47 -2.15 -2.26 -5.60
CA TRP A 47 -1.70 -3.42 -4.82
C TRP A 47 -2.64 -3.71 -3.64
N PHE A 48 -3.17 -2.67 -3.03
CA PHE A 48 -4.08 -2.80 -1.91
C PHE A 48 -5.42 -3.41 -2.33
N VAL A 49 -6.03 -2.87 -3.40
CA VAL A 49 -7.33 -3.29 -3.92
C VAL A 49 -7.25 -4.64 -4.63
N THR A 50 -6.28 -4.81 -5.53
CA THR A 50 -6.24 -5.94 -6.46
C THR A 50 -5.20 -7.00 -6.10
N GLY A 51 -4.26 -6.69 -5.20
CA GLY A 51 -3.10 -7.54 -4.91
C GLY A 51 -2.02 -7.52 -5.98
N LYS A 52 -2.21 -6.79 -7.09
CA LYS A 52 -1.24 -6.67 -8.19
C LYS A 52 -0.49 -5.34 -8.12
N ILE A 53 0.71 -5.32 -8.69
CA ILE A 53 1.50 -4.11 -8.89
C ILE A 53 1.47 -3.72 -10.37
N ALA A 54 1.59 -2.42 -10.66
CA ALA A 54 1.75 -1.86 -11.99
C ALA A 54 2.90 -0.84 -11.96
N PRO A 55 4.17 -1.30 -11.95
CA PRO A 55 5.33 -0.43 -11.82
C PRO A 55 5.41 0.61 -12.95
N GLU A 56 4.92 0.28 -14.15
CA GLU A 56 4.84 1.19 -15.30
C GLU A 56 3.94 2.40 -15.04
N ALA A 57 2.89 2.23 -14.23
CA ALA A 57 1.99 3.31 -13.80
C ALA A 57 2.43 3.95 -12.47
N GLY A 58 3.62 3.61 -11.96
CA GLY A 58 4.10 4.05 -10.65
C GLY A 58 3.39 3.38 -9.47
N GLN A 59 2.59 2.34 -9.72
CA GLN A 59 1.87 1.62 -8.67
C GLN A 59 2.63 0.38 -8.23
N ILE A 60 3.11 0.38 -7.00
CA ILE A 60 4.03 -0.64 -6.48
C ILE A 60 3.52 -1.17 -5.15
N SER A 61 4.09 -2.28 -4.68
CA SER A 61 3.82 -2.77 -3.33
C SER A 61 4.75 -2.07 -2.33
N PRO A 62 4.36 -2.00 -1.04
CA PRO A 62 5.22 -1.46 0.00
C PRO A 62 6.58 -2.18 0.05
N ALA A 63 6.61 -3.50 -0.13
CA ALA A 63 7.87 -4.25 -0.23
C ALA A 63 8.81 -3.73 -1.33
N ILE A 64 8.29 -3.36 -2.51
CA ILE A 64 9.09 -2.81 -3.62
C ILE A 64 9.55 -1.39 -3.33
N ALA A 65 8.66 -0.57 -2.77
CA ALA A 65 9.00 0.80 -2.38
C ALA A 65 10.09 0.82 -1.29
N HIS A 66 10.01 -0.10 -0.32
CA HIS A 66 11.03 -0.26 0.71
C HIS A 66 12.36 -0.75 0.14
N SER A 67 12.29 -1.72 -0.78
CA SER A 67 13.50 -2.34 -1.32
C SER A 67 14.20 -1.49 -2.39
N GLY A 68 13.58 -0.40 -2.88
CA GLY A 68 14.11 0.47 -3.93
C GLY A 68 14.37 -0.20 -5.27
N GLN A 69 14.09 -1.50 -5.38
CA GLN A 69 14.50 -2.33 -6.49
C GLN A 69 13.30 -2.57 -7.41
N LEU A 70 13.10 -1.62 -8.34
CA LEU A 70 12.37 -1.87 -9.57
C LEU A 70 13.24 -2.77 -10.45
N THR A 71 13.49 -4.03 -10.06
CA THR A 71 14.08 -4.99 -10.98
C THR A 71 13.01 -5.36 -11.99
N THR A 72 12.89 -4.50 -12.99
CA THR A 72 12.44 -4.84 -14.32
C THR A 72 13.27 -6.02 -14.79
N THR A 73 12.82 -7.23 -14.46
CA THR A 73 13.31 -8.44 -15.10
C THR A 73 12.61 -8.50 -16.46
N PHE A 74 13.02 -7.63 -17.39
CA PHE A 74 12.98 -8.00 -18.79
C PHE A 74 14.10 -9.02 -18.95
N SER A 75 13.80 -10.28 -18.63
CA SER A 75 14.62 -11.38 -19.15
C SER A 75 14.55 -11.26 -20.67
N SER A 76 15.72 -11.01 -21.26
CA SER A 76 15.96 -10.88 -22.70
C SER A 76 15.54 -12.13 -23.48
#